data_AF-A0A4R3PPW9-F1
#
_entry.id   AF-A0A4R3PPW9-F1
#
_cell.length_a   1.000
_cell.length_b   1.000
_cell.length_c   1.000
_cell.angle_alpha   90.00
_cell.angle_beta   90.00
_cell.angle_gamma   90.00
#
_symmetry.space_group_name_H-M   'P 1'
#
loop_
_entity.id
_entity.type
_entity.pdbx_description
1 polymer ?
#
loop_
_entity_poly.entity_id
_entity_poly.type
_entity_poly.pdbx_seq_one_letter_code
_entity_poly.pdbx_strand_id
1 'polypeptide(L)'
;MRDLIVYEDHVVIAPHYKAKSSSIAGVSLKDLARIAYLGTKYWSYLLTRHQIYVYSYSDYDGYPLEDFVQFFYEAQSVSLHSKEASLAVVFKATSGDYDYVAMASRDTSTGYKRGKRSPPQETRFKADRASVAIPPGETEYWVPREIAKLAAIVDNLEASTQSLRTWADSSLDMRVGCSTVGCKNHAGVIFPPARLKPYADKGLTLETFRGKLKCSHCGKPSSRVGVA
;
A
#
# COMPACT_ATOMS: atom_id res chain seq x y z
N MET A 1 -16.83 1.76 34.80
CA MET A 1 -16.65 2.76 33.72
C MET A 1 -15.22 3.25 33.82
N ARG A 2 -14.34 2.82 32.90
CA ARG A 2 -12.97 3.32 32.81
C ARG A 2 -12.93 4.21 31.58
N ASP A 3 -12.45 5.43 31.79
CA ASP A 3 -12.43 6.52 30.84
C ASP A 3 -11.73 6.09 29.54
N LEU A 4 -12.50 6.14 28.45
CA LEU A 4 -12.02 5.89 27.11
C LEU A 4 -11.36 7.19 26.65
N ILE A 5 -10.06 7.31 26.88
CA ILE A 5 -9.32 8.49 26.42
C ILE A 5 -8.93 8.26 24.96
N VAL A 6 -9.60 8.98 24.08
CA VAL A 6 -9.29 9.07 22.64
C VAL A 6 -8.19 10.10 22.49
N TYR A 7 -7.05 9.70 21.90
CA TYR A 7 -5.94 10.60 21.65
C TYR A 7 -5.64 10.66 20.16
N GLU A 8 -5.57 11.88 19.62
CA GLU A 8 -5.16 12.20 18.26
C GLU A 8 -3.66 11.89 18.07
N ASP A 9 -3.28 11.30 16.94
CA ASP A 9 -1.89 11.04 16.50
C ASP A 9 -1.02 10.09 17.36
N HIS A 10 -1.28 8.77 17.32
CA HIS A 10 -0.41 7.78 17.96
C HIS A 10 0.20 6.73 17.02
N VAL A 11 1.53 6.66 17.07
CA VAL A 11 2.36 5.54 16.64
C VAL A 11 2.74 4.75 17.89
N VAL A 12 2.33 3.49 17.97
CA VAL A 12 2.56 2.61 19.13
C VAL A 12 3.80 1.76 18.90
N ILE A 13 4.84 1.91 19.71
CA ILE A 13 5.94 0.94 19.71
C ILE A 13 5.43 -0.33 20.42
N ALA A 14 5.42 -1.46 19.72
CA ALA A 14 5.07 -2.75 20.29
C ALA A 14 6.35 -3.54 20.60
N PRO A 15 6.96 -3.41 21.80
CA PRO A 15 7.81 -4.46 22.30
C PRO A 15 6.87 -5.58 22.75
N HIS A 16 7.18 -6.82 22.40
CA HIS A 16 6.45 -8.00 22.85
C HIS A 16 6.00 -7.85 24.33
N TYR A 17 4.68 -7.72 24.53
CA TYR A 17 4.04 -7.66 25.85
C TYR A 17 4.51 -6.55 26.81
N LYS A 18 4.26 -5.27 26.44
CA LYS A 18 3.77 -4.18 27.33
C LYS A 18 3.81 -2.88 26.52
N ALA A 19 2.68 -2.47 25.97
CA ALA A 19 2.57 -1.23 25.22
C ALA A 19 2.82 -0.03 26.16
N LYS A 20 3.97 0.63 26.01
CA LYS A 20 4.12 2.03 26.36
C LYS A 20 3.80 2.83 25.10
N SER A 21 2.63 3.48 25.09
CA SER A 21 2.24 4.43 24.06
C SER A 21 3.05 5.71 24.24
N SER A 22 4.19 5.81 23.55
CA SER A 22 4.96 7.05 23.46
C SER A 22 5.00 7.51 22.01
N SER A 23 4.61 8.76 21.76
CA SER A 23 4.82 9.41 20.47
C SER A 23 6.30 9.33 20.08
N ILE A 24 6.58 8.85 18.87
CA ILE A 24 7.94 8.80 18.34
C ILE A 24 8.24 10.17 17.73
N ALA A 25 9.23 10.87 18.30
CA ALA A 25 9.59 12.19 17.82
C ALA A 25 9.93 12.17 16.31
N GLY A 26 9.38 13.12 15.55
CA GLY A 26 9.62 13.24 14.12
C GLY A 26 8.82 12.29 13.22
N VAL A 27 7.85 11.54 13.77
CA VAL A 27 6.98 10.66 13.00
C VAL A 27 5.52 11.10 13.14
N SER A 28 4.88 11.44 12.01
CA SER A 28 3.45 11.77 11.99
C SER A 28 2.61 10.61 11.47
N LEU A 29 1.37 10.48 11.98
CA LEU A 29 0.42 9.50 11.48
C LEU A 29 0.06 9.77 10.01
N LYS A 30 0.06 11.04 9.59
CA LYS A 30 -0.18 11.45 8.20
C LYS A 30 0.90 10.93 7.25
N ASP A 31 2.17 10.99 7.64
CA ASP A 31 3.26 10.46 6.83
C ASP A 31 3.15 8.94 6.71
N LEU A 32 2.85 8.27 7.82
CA LEU A 32 2.63 6.83 7.85
C LEU A 32 1.42 6.40 7.01
N ALA A 33 0.32 7.16 7.05
CA ALA A 33 -0.86 6.93 6.23
C ALA A 33 -0.50 6.98 4.73
N ARG A 34 0.25 8.00 4.34
CA ARG A 34 0.71 8.17 2.95
C ARG A 34 1.68 7.07 2.54
N ILE A 35 2.64 6.71 3.40
CA ILE A 35 3.56 5.60 3.17
C ILE A 35 2.79 4.29 2.99
N ALA A 36 1.80 4.00 3.84
CA ALA A 36 0.97 2.81 3.73
C ALA A 36 0.22 2.78 2.39
N TYR A 37 -0.43 3.89 2.02
CA TYR A 37 -1.13 4.00 0.74
C TYR A 37 -0.19 3.74 -0.46
N LEU A 38 0.94 4.45 -0.54
CA LEU A 38 1.89 4.26 -1.64
C LEU A 38 2.60 2.90 -1.59
N GLY A 39 2.87 2.38 -0.40
CA GLY A 39 3.47 1.07 -0.20
C GLY A 39 2.61 -0.05 -0.76
N THR A 40 1.29 0.01 -0.58
CA THR A 40 0.38 -0.96 -1.23
C THR A 40 0.37 -0.81 -2.75
N LYS A 41 0.49 0.41 -3.30
CA LYS A 41 0.62 0.65 -4.74
C LYS A 41 1.90 0.04 -5.32
N TYR A 42 3.00 0.08 -4.58
CA TYR A 42 4.33 -0.36 -5.03
C TYR A 42 4.82 -1.67 -4.38
N TRP A 43 3.93 -2.46 -3.79
CA TRP A 43 4.29 -3.63 -2.99
C TRP A 43 5.23 -4.62 -3.71
N SER A 44 5.01 -4.85 -5.00
CA SER A 44 5.85 -5.79 -5.77
C SER A 44 7.29 -5.29 -5.90
N TYR A 45 7.49 -3.99 -6.09
CA TYR A 45 8.82 -3.38 -6.18
C TYR A 45 9.52 -3.39 -4.83
N LEU A 46 8.79 -3.04 -3.76
CA LEU A 46 9.31 -3.06 -2.39
C LEU A 46 9.77 -4.47 -2.00
N LEU A 47 9.01 -5.50 -2.38
CA LEU A 47 9.40 -6.89 -2.13
C LEU A 47 10.66 -7.29 -2.91
N THR A 48 10.70 -7.04 -4.23
CA THR A 48 11.78 -7.56 -5.09
C THR A 48 13.08 -6.77 -4.96
N ARG A 49 13.01 -5.47 -4.67
CA ARG A 49 14.20 -4.58 -4.62
C ARG A 49 14.67 -4.26 -3.22
N HIS A 50 13.76 -4.22 -2.25
CA HIS A 50 14.07 -3.81 -0.88
C HIS A 50 13.84 -4.92 0.15
N GLN A 51 13.34 -6.10 -0.26
CA GLN A 51 12.96 -7.18 0.64
C GLN A 51 11.97 -6.72 1.74
N ILE A 52 11.09 -5.78 1.37
CA ILE A 52 10.02 -5.29 2.23
C ILE A 52 8.73 -5.92 1.74
N TYR A 53 8.18 -6.83 2.54
CA TYR A 53 6.88 -7.43 2.25
C TYR A 53 5.78 -6.50 2.74
N VAL A 54 4.86 -6.14 1.84
CA VAL A 54 3.67 -5.33 2.17
C VAL A 54 2.46 -6.25 2.17
N TYR A 55 1.84 -6.38 3.33
CA TYR A 55 0.59 -7.09 3.53
C TYR A 55 -0.54 -6.09 3.72
N SER A 56 -1.66 -6.28 3.02
CA SER A 56 -2.85 -5.47 3.22
C SER A 56 -4.09 -6.34 3.28
N TYR A 57 -4.98 -6.05 4.21
CA TYR A 57 -6.28 -6.70 4.32
C TYR A 57 -7.33 -5.72 4.85
N SER A 58 -8.59 -6.08 4.68
CA SER A 58 -9.73 -5.29 5.12
C SER A 58 -10.55 -6.09 6.11
N ASP A 59 -11.01 -5.45 7.18
CA ASP A 59 -12.06 -5.96 8.07
C ASP A 59 -13.31 -5.11 7.86
N TYR A 60 -14.21 -5.62 7.02
CA TYR A 60 -15.49 -4.99 6.73
C TYR A 60 -16.66 -5.70 7.44
N ASP A 61 -16.37 -6.42 8.51
CA ASP A 61 -17.36 -7.13 9.32
C ASP A 61 -17.94 -6.22 10.41
N GLY A 62 -17.07 -5.41 10.99
CA GLY A 62 -17.36 -4.45 12.04
C GLY A 62 -17.93 -3.12 11.56
N TYR A 63 -18.26 -2.27 12.52
CA TYR A 63 -18.37 -0.83 12.31
C TYR A 63 -17.46 -0.15 13.36
N PRO A 64 -16.53 0.72 12.95
CA PRO A 64 -16.27 1.18 11.59
C PRO A 64 -15.66 0.08 10.69
N LEU A 65 -15.73 0.28 9.37
CA LEU A 65 -14.98 -0.56 8.41
C LEU A 65 -13.50 -0.23 8.56
N GLU A 66 -12.64 -1.24 8.55
CA GLU A 66 -11.20 -1.06 8.77
C GLU A 66 -10.37 -1.61 7.62
N ASP A 67 -9.29 -0.90 7.27
CA ASP A 67 -8.25 -1.39 6.38
C ASP A 67 -6.93 -1.42 7.16
N PHE A 68 -6.11 -2.44 6.88
CA PHE A 68 -4.85 -2.68 7.54
C PHE A 68 -3.76 -2.79 6.49
N VAL A 69 -2.67 -2.06 6.71
CA VAL A 69 -1.45 -2.16 5.89
C VAL A 69 -0.28 -2.43 6.82
N GLN A 70 0.48 -3.49 6.55
CA GLN A 70 1.63 -3.87 7.34
C GLN A 70 2.85 -4.11 6.44
N PHE A 71 3.97 -3.51 6.83
CA PHE A 71 5.28 -3.71 6.25
C PHE A 71 6.07 -4.66 7.14
N PHE A 72 6.69 -5.67 6.54
CA PHE A 72 7.63 -6.58 7.19
C PHE A 72 9.00 -6.42 6.53
N TYR A 73 10.01 -6.17 7.35
CA TYR A 73 11.39 -5.99 6.88
C TYR A 73 12.13 -7.33 6.93
N GLU A 74 12.99 -7.57 5.95
CA GLU A 74 13.85 -8.77 5.87
C GLU A 74 13.09 -10.10 5.85
N ALA A 75 11.83 -10.08 5.41
CA ALA A 75 10.98 -11.27 5.35
C ALA A 75 11.60 -12.32 4.39
N GLN A 76 12.27 -13.33 4.94
CA GLN A 76 12.79 -14.48 4.18
C GLN A 76 11.71 -15.54 3.93
N SER A 77 10.54 -15.45 4.59
CA SER A 77 9.41 -16.36 4.37
C SER A 77 8.06 -15.75 4.76
N VAL A 78 6.97 -16.32 4.26
CA VAL A 78 5.58 -15.89 4.52
C VAL A 78 5.10 -16.26 5.94
N SER A 79 5.95 -16.85 6.79
CA SER A 79 5.54 -17.23 8.13
C SER A 79 5.56 -16.01 9.07
N LEU A 80 4.36 -15.55 9.42
CA LEU A 80 4.01 -14.38 10.26
C LEU A 80 4.53 -14.42 11.74
N HIS A 81 5.68 -15.02 12.03
CA HIS A 81 6.17 -15.20 13.39
C HIS A 81 7.18 -14.13 13.83
N SER A 82 6.59 -13.00 14.28
CA SER A 82 6.88 -12.30 15.55
C SER A 82 8.32 -12.01 15.98
N LYS A 83 9.33 -11.99 15.11
CA LYS A 83 10.66 -11.43 15.44
C LYS A 83 11.17 -10.39 14.45
N GLU A 84 10.39 -10.10 13.42
CA GLU A 84 10.77 -9.20 12.34
C GLU A 84 10.33 -7.77 12.65
N ALA A 85 11.17 -6.81 12.26
CA ALA A 85 10.79 -5.41 12.27
C ALA A 85 9.52 -5.22 11.45
N SER A 86 8.58 -4.42 11.94
CA SER A 86 7.37 -4.15 11.18
C SER A 86 6.79 -2.76 11.44
N LEU A 87 6.06 -2.25 10.47
CA LEU A 87 5.25 -1.04 10.57
C LEU A 87 3.83 -1.43 10.15
N ALA A 88 2.84 -1.21 11.00
CA ALA A 88 1.44 -1.41 10.68
C ALA A 88 0.68 -0.08 10.79
N VAL A 89 -0.23 0.18 9.86
CA VAL A 89 -1.13 1.33 9.86
C VAL A 89 -2.55 0.79 9.74
N VAL A 90 -3.43 1.27 10.61
CA VAL A 90 -4.85 0.93 10.61
C VAL A 90 -5.63 2.16 10.18
N PHE A 91 -6.50 1.98 9.20
CA PHE A 91 -7.42 2.97 8.70
C PHE A 91 -8.83 2.60 9.10
N LYS A 92 -9.63 3.60 9.46
CA LYS A 92 -11.06 3.45 9.77
C LYS A 92 -11.91 4.28 8.85
N ALA A 93 -13.08 3.77 8.53
CA ALA A 93 -14.10 4.52 7.82
C ALA A 93 -14.50 5.78 8.60
N THR A 94 -14.64 6.89 7.90
CA THR A 94 -14.93 8.21 8.47
C THR A 94 -15.93 8.99 7.61
N SER A 95 -16.67 9.90 8.23
CA SER A 95 -17.52 10.88 7.54
C SER A 95 -16.82 12.24 7.33
N GLY A 96 -15.70 12.48 8.01
CA GLY A 96 -14.97 13.75 8.03
C GLY A 96 -13.77 13.79 7.08
N ASP A 97 -12.67 14.41 7.55
CA ASP A 97 -11.37 14.40 6.87
C ASP A 97 -10.89 12.96 6.62
N TYR A 98 -10.24 12.73 5.48
CA TYR A 98 -9.89 11.40 4.99
C TYR A 98 -8.54 11.40 4.26
N ASP A 99 -7.86 10.25 4.28
CA ASP A 99 -6.59 10.06 3.59
C ASP A 99 -6.79 9.40 2.21
N TYR A 100 -7.79 8.52 2.07
CA TYR A 100 -8.18 7.96 0.76
C TYR A 100 -9.65 7.52 0.70
N VAL A 101 -10.08 7.16 -0.52
CA VAL A 101 -11.40 6.59 -0.81
C VAL A 101 -11.21 5.21 -1.45
N ALA A 102 -12.01 4.24 -1.01
CA ALA A 102 -12.05 2.90 -1.59
C ALA A 102 -13.48 2.39 -1.72
N MET A 103 -13.70 1.46 -2.63
CA MET A 103 -14.98 0.73 -2.74
C MET A 103 -15.03 -0.34 -1.66
N ALA A 104 -15.83 -0.13 -0.62
CA ALA A 104 -16.00 -1.08 0.47
C ALA A 104 -17.43 -1.65 0.45
N SER A 105 -17.55 -2.94 0.78
CA SER A 105 -18.85 -3.60 0.98
C SER A 105 -18.78 -4.36 2.28
N ARG A 106 -19.83 -4.29 3.10
CA ARG A 106 -19.91 -5.07 4.33
C ARG A 106 -19.74 -6.55 3.99
N ASP A 107 -18.74 -7.18 4.60
CA ASP A 107 -18.53 -8.61 4.40
C ASP A 107 -19.50 -9.39 5.30
N THR A 108 -20.15 -10.39 4.70
CA THR A 108 -21.11 -11.28 5.37
C THR A 108 -20.80 -12.75 5.05
N SER A 109 -19.57 -13.04 4.63
CA SER A 109 -19.15 -14.35 4.10
C SER A 109 -18.97 -15.46 5.14
N THR A 110 -18.78 -15.14 6.43
CA THR A 110 -18.65 -16.18 7.48
C THR A 110 -19.96 -16.36 8.25
N GLY A 111 -20.18 -17.57 8.75
CA GLY A 111 -21.46 -17.98 9.36
C GLY A 111 -21.90 -17.22 10.62
N TYR A 112 -21.01 -16.45 11.24
CA TYR A 112 -21.36 -15.57 12.36
C TYR A 112 -21.75 -14.14 11.91
N LYS A 113 -21.53 -13.79 10.63
CA LYS A 113 -21.90 -12.49 10.06
C LYS A 113 -23.37 -12.50 9.65
N ARG A 114 -24.25 -11.97 10.50
CA ARG A 114 -25.68 -11.82 10.19
C ARG A 114 -25.94 -10.51 9.43
N GLY A 115 -26.42 -10.60 8.19
CA GLY A 115 -26.87 -9.44 7.41
C GLY A 115 -26.89 -9.69 5.91
N LYS A 116 -27.56 -8.81 5.15
CA LYS A 116 -27.47 -8.80 3.69
C LYS A 116 -26.17 -8.09 3.30
N ARG A 117 -25.34 -8.72 2.48
CA ARG A 117 -24.16 -8.07 1.86
C ARG A 117 -24.62 -6.76 1.22
N SER A 118 -24.03 -5.64 1.63
CA SER A 118 -24.31 -4.35 1.00
C SER A 118 -23.64 -4.31 -0.38
N PRO A 119 -24.20 -3.58 -1.36
CA PRO A 119 -23.44 -3.28 -2.56
C PRO A 119 -22.14 -2.54 -2.18
N PRO A 120 -21.06 -2.68 -2.97
CA PRO A 120 -19.88 -1.85 -2.83
C PRO A 120 -20.26 -0.37 -2.89
N GLN A 121 -19.79 0.41 -1.92
CA GLN A 121 -20.01 1.85 -1.83
C GLN A 121 -18.68 2.57 -1.65
N GLU A 122 -18.57 3.77 -2.21
CA GLU A 122 -17.43 4.64 -1.95
C GLU A 122 -17.38 4.97 -0.46
N THR A 123 -16.28 4.57 0.18
CA THR A 123 -16.05 4.76 1.61
C THR A 123 -14.76 5.53 1.80
N ARG A 124 -14.82 6.57 2.63
CA ARG A 124 -13.67 7.39 3.02
C ARG A 124 -12.98 6.78 4.22
N PHE A 125 -11.67 6.72 4.19
CA PHE A 125 -10.84 6.15 5.25
C PHE A 125 -9.83 7.17 5.75
N LYS A 126 -9.63 7.20 7.07
CA LYS A 126 -8.59 7.99 7.76
C LYS A 126 -7.73 7.06 8.59
N ALA A 127 -6.42 7.30 8.63
CA ALA A 127 -5.53 6.60 9.53
C ALA A 127 -5.95 6.87 10.98
N ASP A 128 -6.23 5.80 11.71
CA ASP A 128 -6.63 5.82 13.13
C ASP A 128 -5.43 5.67 14.04
N ARG A 129 -4.53 4.74 13.68
CA ARG A 129 -3.35 4.42 14.47
C ARG A 129 -2.27 3.78 13.61
N ALA A 130 -1.04 3.87 14.10
CA ALA A 130 0.05 3.05 13.59
C ALA A 130 0.75 2.31 14.72
N SER A 131 1.45 1.24 14.40
CA SER A 131 2.30 0.54 15.34
C SER A 131 3.61 0.12 14.68
N VAL A 132 4.71 0.17 15.42
CA VAL A 132 6.03 -0.21 14.94
C VAL A 132 6.65 -1.25 15.88
N ALA A 133 7.13 -2.35 15.32
CA ALA A 133 7.99 -3.31 16.00
C ALA A 133 9.44 -3.03 15.60
N ILE A 134 10.28 -2.75 16.59
CA ILE A 134 11.71 -2.47 16.41
C ILE A 134 12.50 -3.79 16.47
N PRO A 135 13.53 -3.99 15.62
CA PRO A 135 14.38 -5.18 15.70
C PRO A 135 15.08 -5.31 17.06
N PRO A 136 15.38 -6.54 17.53
CA PRO A 136 16.23 -6.72 18.70
C PRO A 136 17.61 -6.07 18.51
N GLY A 137 18.07 -5.32 19.51
CA GLY A 137 19.38 -4.65 19.48
C GLY A 137 19.38 -3.25 18.86
N GLU A 138 18.25 -2.82 18.29
CA GLU A 138 18.08 -1.46 17.77
C GLU A 138 17.51 -0.51 18.84
N THR A 139 17.60 0.79 18.55
CA THR A 139 17.12 1.87 19.43
C THR A 139 15.89 2.55 18.86
N GLU A 140 15.27 3.45 19.62
CA GLU A 140 14.15 4.27 19.13
C GLU A 140 14.50 5.13 17.90
N TYR A 141 15.78 5.47 17.68
CA TYR A 141 16.26 6.17 16.49
C TYR A 141 16.17 5.35 15.20
N TRP A 142 15.99 4.02 15.29
CA TRP A 142 15.75 3.17 14.13
C TRP A 142 14.44 3.56 13.43
N VAL A 143 13.39 3.90 14.20
CA VAL A 143 12.06 4.15 13.63
C VAL A 143 12.01 5.38 12.73
N PRO A 144 12.45 6.59 13.15
CA PRO A 144 12.46 7.75 12.26
C PRO A 144 13.35 7.55 11.03
N ARG A 145 14.48 6.84 11.17
CA ARG A 145 15.40 6.53 10.06
C ARG A 145 14.74 5.64 9.01
N GLU A 146 14.11 4.54 9.42
CA GLU A 146 13.46 3.64 8.47
C GLU A 146 12.20 4.26 7.85
N ILE A 147 11.46 5.08 8.60
CA ILE A 147 10.32 5.82 8.04
C ILE A 147 10.80 6.82 6.99
N ALA A 148 11.86 7.58 7.26
CA ALA A 148 12.42 8.52 6.29
C ALA A 148 12.93 7.81 5.02
N LYS A 149 13.58 6.65 5.18
CA LYS A 149 14.03 5.81 4.06
C LYS A 149 12.84 5.28 3.24
N LEU A 150 11.82 4.74 3.89
CA LEU A 150 10.64 4.22 3.22
C LEU A 150 9.86 5.33 2.51
N ALA A 151 9.72 6.50 3.14
CA ALA A 151 9.16 7.71 2.52
C ALA A 151 9.92 8.08 1.24
N ALA A 152 11.25 8.18 1.31
CA ALA A 152 12.08 8.53 0.16
C ALA A 152 11.91 7.54 -1.01
N ILE A 153 11.82 6.23 -0.72
CA ILE A 153 11.59 5.21 -1.74
C ILE A 153 10.22 5.42 -2.40
N VAL A 154 9.13 5.49 -1.63
CA VAL A 154 7.80 5.61 -2.21
C VAL A 154 7.57 6.95 -2.91
N ASP A 155 8.24 8.02 -2.46
CA ASP A 155 8.21 9.34 -3.08
C ASP A 155 8.89 9.34 -4.44
N ASN A 156 10.06 8.73 -4.52
CA ASN A 156 10.77 8.59 -5.77
C ASN A 156 9.96 7.75 -6.78
N LEU A 157 9.34 6.66 -6.32
CA LEU A 157 8.48 5.82 -7.16
C LEU A 157 7.25 6.60 -7.65
N GLU A 158 6.59 7.37 -6.77
CA GLU A 158 5.43 8.18 -7.15
C GLU A 158 5.81 9.24 -8.19
N ALA A 159 6.85 10.02 -7.93
CA ALA A 159 7.32 11.06 -8.85
C ALA A 159 7.74 10.46 -10.21
N SER A 160 8.40 9.30 -10.19
CA SER A 160 8.87 8.63 -11.40
C SER A 160 7.75 8.01 -12.22
N THR A 161 6.61 7.68 -11.61
CA THR A 161 5.53 6.92 -12.28
C THR A 161 4.23 7.70 -12.48
N GLN A 162 4.21 8.99 -12.11
CA GLN A 162 3.03 9.87 -12.21
C GLN A 162 2.52 10.05 -13.65
N SER A 163 3.43 10.06 -14.64
CA SER A 163 3.09 10.26 -16.04
C SER A 163 3.89 9.33 -16.96
N LEU A 164 3.49 9.22 -18.23
CA LEU A 164 4.26 8.45 -19.21
C LEU A 164 5.64 9.06 -19.44
N ARG A 165 5.74 10.41 -19.39
CA ARG A 165 6.99 11.15 -19.54
C ARG A 165 7.96 10.87 -18.39
N THR A 166 7.51 11.06 -17.15
CA THR A 166 8.33 10.78 -15.96
C THR A 166 8.76 9.32 -15.92
N TRP A 167 7.91 8.39 -16.36
CA TRP A 167 8.29 6.98 -16.44
C TRP A 167 9.37 6.74 -17.49
N ALA A 168 9.21 7.32 -18.69
CA ALA A 168 10.17 7.21 -19.78
C ALA A 168 11.53 7.86 -19.49
N ASP A 169 11.57 8.86 -18.60
CA ASP A 169 12.79 9.53 -18.19
C ASP A 169 13.37 8.95 -16.88
N SER A 170 12.66 8.03 -16.23
CA SER A 170 13.15 7.30 -15.07
C SER A 170 14.04 6.10 -15.46
N SER A 171 14.64 5.45 -14.46
CA SER A 171 15.31 4.15 -14.63
C SER A 171 14.38 2.96 -14.34
N LEU A 172 13.06 3.19 -14.24
CA LEU A 172 12.08 2.19 -13.82
C LEU A 172 11.39 1.56 -15.02
N ASP A 173 11.35 0.23 -15.01
CA ASP A 173 10.61 -0.54 -16.00
C ASP A 173 9.10 -0.51 -15.69
N MET A 174 8.29 -0.29 -16.73
CA MET A 174 6.83 -0.39 -16.63
C MET A 174 6.37 -1.83 -16.89
N ARG A 175 5.74 -2.44 -15.89
CA ARG A 175 5.06 -3.73 -16.04
C ARG A 175 3.60 -3.51 -16.44
N VAL A 176 3.17 -4.12 -17.53
CA VAL A 176 1.78 -4.08 -17.99
C VAL A 176 1.18 -5.48 -18.03
N GLY A 177 0.18 -5.73 -17.17
CA GLY A 177 -0.52 -7.01 -17.04
C GLY A 177 -1.90 -7.05 -17.69
N CYS A 178 -2.30 -8.26 -18.11
CA CYS A 178 -3.68 -8.54 -18.50
C CYS A 178 -4.56 -8.64 -17.24
N SER A 179 -5.77 -8.05 -17.24
CA SER A 179 -6.75 -8.21 -16.15
C SER A 179 -7.45 -9.55 -16.14
N THR A 180 -7.49 -10.25 -17.28
CA THR A 180 -8.37 -11.38 -17.47
C THR A 180 -7.85 -12.58 -16.69
N VAL A 181 -8.60 -12.97 -15.66
CA VAL A 181 -8.34 -14.18 -14.86
C VAL A 181 -8.15 -15.39 -15.77
N GLY A 182 -7.08 -16.15 -15.54
CA GLY A 182 -6.74 -17.33 -16.35
C GLY A 182 -6.02 -17.03 -17.68
N CYS A 183 -5.77 -15.76 -18.02
CA CYS A 183 -4.94 -15.44 -19.19
C CYS A 183 -3.46 -15.78 -18.93
N LYS A 184 -2.84 -16.54 -19.84
CA LYS A 184 -1.41 -16.94 -19.75
C LYS A 184 -0.43 -15.75 -19.65
N ASN A 185 -0.82 -14.56 -20.13
CA ASN A 185 -0.04 -13.32 -19.99
C ASN A 185 -0.33 -12.53 -18.71
N HIS A 186 -0.78 -13.20 -17.64
CA HIS A 186 -0.95 -12.57 -16.34
C HIS A 186 0.37 -12.02 -15.76
N ALA A 187 1.50 -12.65 -16.10
CA ALA A 187 2.85 -12.23 -15.68
C ALA A 187 3.24 -10.83 -16.18
N GLY A 188 2.53 -10.31 -17.19
CA GLY A 188 2.71 -8.98 -17.76
C GLY A 188 3.92 -8.85 -18.69
N VAL A 189 3.90 -7.78 -19.48
CA VAL A 189 4.97 -7.38 -20.39
C VAL A 189 5.76 -6.24 -19.74
N ILE A 190 7.08 -6.26 -19.90
CA ILE A 190 7.97 -5.22 -19.41
C ILE A 190 8.25 -4.21 -20.52
N PHE A 191 8.01 -2.93 -20.23
CA PHE A 191 8.33 -1.79 -21.07
C PHE A 191 9.46 -1.00 -20.42
N PRO A 192 10.71 -1.13 -20.89
CA PRO A 192 11.80 -0.30 -20.41
C PRO A 192 11.61 1.17 -20.81
N PRO A 193 12.22 2.13 -20.09
CA PRO A 193 12.09 3.57 -20.35
C PRO A 193 12.33 3.95 -21.82
N ALA A 194 13.35 3.37 -22.45
CA ALA A 194 13.66 3.59 -23.87
C ALA A 194 12.52 3.21 -24.83
N ARG A 195 11.68 2.22 -24.48
CA ARG A 195 10.49 1.85 -25.26
C ARG A 195 9.30 2.78 -25.00
N LEU A 196 9.24 3.43 -23.84
CA LEU A 196 8.19 4.39 -23.50
C LEU A 196 8.46 5.76 -24.15
N LYS A 197 9.74 6.14 -24.30
CA LYS A 197 10.16 7.47 -24.77
C LYS A 197 9.50 7.92 -26.08
N PRO A 198 9.42 7.10 -27.15
CA PRO A 198 8.75 7.53 -28.39
C PRO A 198 7.26 7.84 -28.22
N TYR A 199 6.57 7.20 -27.26
CA TYR A 199 5.17 7.48 -26.97
C TYR A 199 5.02 8.76 -26.15
N ALA A 200 5.90 8.96 -25.17
CA ALA A 200 5.96 10.20 -24.40
C ALA A 200 6.29 11.40 -25.30
N ASP A 201 7.22 11.27 -26.25
CA ASP A 201 7.61 12.30 -27.22
C ASP A 201 6.47 12.68 -28.17
N LYS A 202 5.56 11.74 -28.43
CA LYS A 202 4.31 12.01 -29.17
C LYS A 202 3.22 12.65 -28.31
N GLY A 203 3.52 12.98 -27.05
CA GLY A 203 2.57 13.61 -26.12
C GLY A 203 1.48 12.68 -25.61
N LEU A 204 1.65 11.34 -25.68
CA LEU A 204 0.66 10.44 -25.11
C LEU A 204 0.64 10.55 -23.59
N THR A 205 -0.57 10.66 -23.03
CA THR A 205 -0.78 10.50 -21.59
C THR A 205 -0.63 9.04 -21.19
N LEU A 206 -0.35 8.79 -19.91
CA LEU A 206 -0.25 7.43 -19.38
C LEU A 206 -1.55 6.64 -19.58
N GLU A 207 -2.70 7.27 -19.38
CA GLU A 207 -4.02 6.70 -19.62
C GLU A 207 -4.26 6.37 -21.09
N THR A 208 -3.92 7.30 -21.99
CA THR A 208 -4.05 7.09 -23.44
C THR A 208 -3.17 5.95 -23.91
N PHE A 209 -1.93 5.87 -23.40
CA PHE A 209 -1.03 4.75 -23.68
C PHE A 209 -1.64 3.43 -23.20
N ARG A 210 -2.11 3.35 -21.95
CA ARG A 210 -2.79 2.17 -21.38
C ARG A 210 -3.99 1.72 -22.20
N GLY A 211 -4.85 2.66 -22.60
CA GLY A 211 -6.05 2.36 -23.39
C GLY A 211 -5.75 1.80 -24.79
N LYS A 212 -4.57 2.07 -25.33
CA LYS A 212 -4.11 1.52 -26.62
C LYS A 212 -3.53 0.11 -26.52
N LEU A 213 -3.12 -0.34 -25.32
CA LEU A 213 -2.54 -1.65 -25.12
C LEU A 213 -3.62 -2.73 -25.08
N LYS A 214 -3.43 -3.77 -25.91
CA LYS A 214 -4.28 -4.97 -25.94
C LYS A 214 -3.43 -6.20 -25.66
N CYS A 215 -3.97 -7.13 -24.88
CA CYS A 215 -3.33 -8.42 -24.66
C CYS A 215 -3.28 -9.18 -25.98
N SER A 216 -2.10 -9.61 -26.41
CA SER A 216 -1.89 -10.37 -27.64
C SER A 216 -2.59 -11.74 -27.63
N HIS A 217 -2.89 -12.31 -26.46
CA HIS A 217 -3.57 -13.60 -26.35
C HIS A 217 -5.09 -13.52 -26.31
N CYS A 218 -5.67 -12.56 -25.60
CA CYS A 218 -7.14 -12.49 -25.44
C CYS A 218 -7.78 -11.23 -26.05
N GLY A 219 -6.99 -10.33 -26.64
CA GLY A 219 -7.46 -9.10 -27.29
C GLY A 219 -8.03 -8.04 -26.34
N LYS A 220 -8.20 -8.34 -25.04
CA LYS A 220 -8.76 -7.43 -24.04
C LYS A 220 -7.77 -6.29 -23.70
N PRO A 221 -8.27 -5.09 -23.35
CA PRO A 221 -7.42 -4.00 -22.90
C PRO A 221 -6.57 -4.37 -21.69
N SER A 222 -5.35 -3.84 -21.62
CA SER A 222 -4.57 -3.91 -20.38
C SER A 222 -5.21 -3.01 -19.32
N SER A 223 -5.21 -3.46 -18.07
CA SER A 223 -5.76 -2.66 -16.94
C SER A 223 -4.80 -2.56 -15.76
N ARG A 224 -3.73 -3.36 -15.74
CA ARG A 224 -2.77 -3.40 -14.63
C ARG A 224 -1.44 -2.84 -15.08
N VAL A 225 -1.05 -1.71 -14.49
CA VAL A 225 0.28 -1.12 -14.69
C VAL A 225 0.95 -0.99 -13.34
N GLY A 226 2.21 -1.43 -13.25
CA GLY A 226 3.02 -1.36 -12.05
C GLY A 226 4.50 -1.22 -12.39
N VAL A 227 5.34 -1.09 -11.36
CA VAL A 227 6.80 -1.05 -11.50
C VAL A 227 7.36 -2.47 -11.48
N ALA A 228 8.34 -2.78 -12.34
CA ALA A 228 9.01 -4.07 -12.41
C ALA A 228 10.32 -4.12 -11.61
#